data_AF-A0A2G8K5R5-F1
#
_entry.id   AF-A0A2G8K5R5-F1
#
_cell.length_a   1.000
_cell.length_b   1.000
_cell.length_c   1.000
_cell.angle_alpha   90.00
_cell.angle_beta   90.00
_cell.angle_gamma   90.00
#
_symmetry.space_group_name_H-M   'P 1'
#
loop_
_entity.id
_entity.type
_entity.pdbx_description
1 polymer ?
#
loop_
_entity_poly.entity_id
_entity_poly.type
_entity_poly.pdbx_seq_one_letter_code
_entity_poly.pdbx_strand_id
1 'polypeptide(L)'
;MSIVEEVTATYVSLSIPLPSLPEVEQYQVQLHLAGDGGFGAAIGEPVTIDRSVCPRVEFGNLRPDSLYEVVTSVIVGGRRTQGTVVGVNTKSLGPLEVSLSDVGTTSLEIVWGPVAGNFTGYNLTYVSPDLVSISVSLDPILERYLLTNLQPGTVYVVLLRQIGGPLFFTGEVVTRPLTPSSLRFQDVTTQSLTAVWDSPHTSFEICYNPVGNLPSPYRLEQTELDFVNLQAATDTSVTVYAFLG
;
A
#
# COMPACT_ATOMS: atom_id res chain seq x y z
N MET A 1 -12.53 6.56 -14.22
CA MET A 1 -11.42 7.43 -13.80
C MET A 1 -11.00 6.97 -12.41
N SER A 2 -9.71 6.93 -12.10
CA SER A 2 -9.21 6.62 -10.75
C SER A 2 -9.67 7.69 -9.75
N ILE A 3 -9.94 7.29 -8.52
CA ILE A 3 -10.39 8.16 -7.43
C ILE A 3 -9.27 8.21 -6.39
N VAL A 4 -8.87 9.41 -5.97
CA VAL A 4 -7.91 9.60 -4.88
C VAL A 4 -8.66 9.45 -3.55
N GLU A 5 -8.22 8.49 -2.75
CA GLU A 5 -8.86 8.15 -1.47
C GLU A 5 -8.16 8.86 -0.30
N GLU A 6 -6.83 8.78 -0.27
CA GLU A 6 -6.02 9.38 0.79
C GLU A 6 -4.74 10.02 0.23
N VAL A 7 -4.36 11.14 0.84
CA VAL A 7 -3.10 11.84 0.54
C VAL A 7 -2.45 12.34 1.82
N THR A 8 -1.20 11.96 2.04
CA THR A 8 -0.31 12.50 3.08
C THR A 8 0.87 13.24 2.42
N ALA A 9 1.89 13.57 3.20
CA ALA A 9 3.11 14.15 2.64
C ALA A 9 3.96 13.11 1.89
N THR A 10 3.83 11.82 2.23
CA THR A 10 4.69 10.74 1.70
C THR A 10 3.90 9.56 1.11
N TYR A 11 2.57 9.63 1.12
CA TYR A 11 1.70 8.52 0.72
C TYR A 11 0.48 9.01 -0.06
N VAL A 12 0.09 8.22 -1.07
CA VAL A 12 -1.16 8.39 -1.84
C VAL A 12 -1.83 7.02 -2.00
N SER A 13 -3.13 6.95 -1.74
CA SER A 13 -3.96 5.79 -2.06
C SER A 13 -5.06 6.15 -3.06
N LEU A 14 -5.35 5.21 -3.94
CA LEU A 14 -6.28 5.34 -5.05
C LEU A 14 -7.23 4.15 -5.09
N SER A 15 -8.48 4.42 -5.43
CA SER A 15 -9.44 3.42 -5.85
C SER A 15 -9.58 3.45 -7.37
N ILE A 16 -9.43 2.29 -8.00
CA ILE A 16 -9.51 2.09 -9.45
C ILE A 16 -10.87 1.46 -9.75
N PRO A 17 -11.68 2.05 -10.62
CA PRO A 17 -12.96 1.45 -10.97
C PRO A 17 -12.74 0.07 -11.58
N LEU A 18 -13.49 -0.94 -11.12
CA LEU A 18 -13.42 -2.28 -11.70
C LEU A 18 -13.71 -2.24 -13.21
N PRO A 19 -13.09 -3.13 -14.02
CA PRO A 19 -13.41 -3.26 -15.44
C PRO A 19 -14.90 -3.54 -15.64
N SER A 20 -15.67 -2.55 -16.08
CA SER A 20 -17.12 -2.69 -16.28
C SER A 20 -17.48 -3.25 -17.66
N LEU A 21 -16.56 -3.17 -18.62
CA LEU A 21 -16.75 -3.66 -19.98
C LEU A 21 -15.99 -4.98 -20.21
N PRO A 22 -16.61 -5.97 -20.88
CA PRO A 22 -16.03 -7.30 -21.06
C PRO A 22 -14.73 -7.30 -21.87
N GLU A 23 -14.49 -6.28 -22.69
CA GLU A 23 -13.27 -6.06 -23.48
C GLU A 23 -12.08 -5.51 -22.68
N VAL A 24 -12.33 -4.98 -21.48
CA VAL A 24 -11.27 -4.46 -20.60
C VAL A 24 -10.63 -5.63 -19.87
N GLU A 25 -9.40 -5.96 -20.27
CA GLU A 25 -8.65 -7.09 -19.69
C GLU A 25 -8.02 -6.68 -18.37
N GLN A 26 -7.30 -5.56 -18.35
CA GLN A 26 -6.55 -5.07 -17.19
C GLN A 26 -6.48 -3.53 -17.20
N TYR A 27 -6.37 -2.93 -16.02
CA TYR A 27 -5.86 -1.57 -15.88
C TYR A 27 -4.37 -1.62 -15.57
N GLN A 28 -3.66 -0.59 -16.02
CA GLN A 28 -2.29 -0.33 -15.61
C GLN A 28 -2.21 1.08 -15.02
N VAL A 29 -1.73 1.18 -13.80
CA VAL A 29 -1.62 2.43 -13.04
C VAL A 29 -0.14 2.71 -12.78
N GLN A 30 0.31 3.91 -13.14
CA GLN A 30 1.67 4.35 -12.87
C GLN A 30 1.65 5.77 -12.33
N LEU A 31 2.44 6.02 -11.28
CA LEU A 31 2.61 7.35 -10.70
C LEU A 31 3.87 7.99 -11.28
N HIS A 32 3.78 9.25 -11.66
CA HIS A 32 4.91 10.04 -12.13
C HIS A 32 5.05 11.29 -11.26
N LEU A 33 6.28 11.69 -10.94
CA LEU A 33 6.52 13.04 -10.43
C LEU A 33 6.29 14.02 -11.59
N ALA A 34 5.49 15.07 -11.39
CA ALA A 34 5.29 16.08 -12.42
C ALA A 34 6.61 16.81 -12.70
N GLY A 35 6.94 17.00 -13.99
CA GLY A 35 8.12 17.74 -14.43
C GLY A 35 7.74 18.97 -15.23
N ASP A 36 8.70 19.88 -15.41
CA ASP A 36 8.54 21.03 -16.29
C ASP A 36 8.36 20.56 -17.75
N GLY A 37 7.11 20.50 -18.21
CA GLY A 37 6.74 20.14 -19.59
C GLY A 37 6.11 18.75 -19.79
N GLY A 38 5.77 18.01 -18.73
CA GLY A 38 5.02 16.74 -18.83
C GLY A 38 5.35 15.74 -17.72
N PHE A 39 5.15 14.44 -18.01
CA PHE A 39 5.47 13.36 -17.08
C PHE A 39 6.97 13.35 -16.75
N GLY A 40 7.31 13.58 -15.48
CA GLY A 40 8.66 13.36 -14.97
C GLY A 40 8.90 11.88 -14.64
N ALA A 41 9.82 11.63 -13.71
CA ALA A 41 10.26 10.29 -13.35
C ALA A 41 9.10 9.41 -12.85
N ALA A 42 9.04 8.18 -13.34
CA ALA A 42 8.12 7.17 -12.85
C ALA A 42 8.49 6.73 -11.43
N ILE A 43 7.48 6.55 -10.59
CA ILE A 43 7.62 6.07 -9.22
C ILE A 43 7.29 4.58 -9.20
N GLY A 44 8.33 3.75 -9.07
CA GLY A 44 8.20 2.30 -9.05
C GLY A 44 7.76 1.70 -10.39
N GLU A 45 7.46 0.39 -10.34
CA GLU A 45 6.93 -0.34 -11.48
C GLU A 45 5.43 -0.07 -11.69
N PRO A 46 4.92 -0.16 -12.93
CA PRO A 46 3.48 -0.04 -13.17
C PRO A 46 2.68 -1.10 -12.42
N VAL A 47 1.66 -0.67 -11.69
CA VAL A 47 0.73 -1.56 -11.00
C VAL A 47 -0.30 -2.06 -11.98
N THR A 48 -0.40 -3.38 -12.14
CA THR A 48 -1.37 -4.01 -13.03
C THR A 48 -2.55 -4.53 -12.21
N ILE A 49 -3.76 -4.09 -12.56
CA ILE A 49 -5.01 -4.44 -11.90
C ILE A 49 -5.84 -5.26 -12.88
N ASP A 50 -5.87 -6.58 -12.69
CA ASP A 50 -6.82 -7.45 -13.37
C ASP A 50 -8.17 -7.50 -12.63
N ARG A 51 -9.13 -8.29 -13.12
CA ARG A 51 -10.47 -8.41 -12.52
C ARG A 51 -10.52 -9.16 -11.18
N SER A 52 -9.52 -9.97 -10.90
CA SER A 52 -9.29 -10.68 -9.64
C SER A 52 -8.38 -9.93 -8.67
N VAL A 53 -7.86 -8.77 -9.04
CA VAL A 53 -7.08 -7.88 -8.17
C VAL A 53 -8.01 -6.88 -7.49
N CYS A 54 -7.79 -6.63 -6.21
CA CYS A 54 -8.58 -5.66 -5.48
C CYS A 54 -8.34 -4.24 -6.02
N PRO A 55 -9.39 -3.40 -6.16
CA PRO A 55 -9.33 -2.14 -6.88
C PRO A 55 -8.55 -1.02 -6.17
N ARG A 56 -7.63 -1.33 -5.24
CA ARG A 56 -6.89 -0.35 -4.44
C ARG A 56 -5.42 -0.34 -4.83
N VAL A 57 -4.89 0.85 -5.08
CA VAL A 57 -3.47 1.08 -5.40
C VAL A 57 -2.90 2.09 -4.43
N GLU A 58 -1.71 1.80 -3.90
CA GLU A 58 -1.06 2.61 -2.88
C GLU A 58 0.38 2.90 -3.28
N PHE A 59 0.78 4.16 -3.12
CA PHE A 59 2.12 4.65 -3.41
C PHE A 59 2.70 5.31 -2.15
N GLY A 60 3.79 4.76 -1.63
CA GLY A 60 4.55 5.33 -0.51
C GLY A 60 5.89 5.92 -0.95
N ASN A 61 6.69 6.39 0.01
CA ASN A 61 8.01 7.02 -0.21
C ASN A 61 7.97 8.26 -1.13
N LEU A 62 6.85 8.99 -1.11
CA LEU A 62 6.68 10.19 -1.91
C LEU A 62 7.38 11.39 -1.27
N ARG A 63 7.79 12.34 -2.10
CA ARG A 63 8.30 13.64 -1.64
C ARG A 63 7.14 14.53 -1.18
N PRO A 64 7.26 15.19 -0.01
CA PRO A 64 6.34 16.25 0.41
C PRO A 64 6.28 17.40 -0.59
N ASP A 65 5.18 18.15 -0.55
CA ASP A 65 4.94 19.37 -1.34
C ASP A 65 5.26 19.21 -2.84
N SER A 66 4.87 18.08 -3.40
CA SER A 66 5.20 17.70 -4.78
C SER A 66 3.95 17.28 -5.54
N LEU A 67 3.83 17.78 -6.78
CA LEU A 67 2.78 17.36 -7.70
C LEU A 67 3.18 16.02 -8.35
N TYR A 68 2.30 15.05 -8.28
CA TYR A 68 2.38 13.79 -9.00
C TYR A 68 1.22 13.66 -9.99
N GLU A 69 1.44 12.87 -11.03
CA GLU A 69 0.46 12.55 -12.06
C GLU A 69 0.23 11.03 -12.06
N VAL A 70 -1.00 10.63 -11.76
CA VAL A 70 -1.45 9.24 -11.84
C VAL A 70 -1.92 8.99 -13.26
N VAL A 71 -1.23 8.09 -13.97
CA VAL A 71 -1.60 7.64 -15.31
C VAL A 71 -2.30 6.29 -15.21
N THR A 72 -3.59 6.26 -15.55
CA THR A 72 -4.37 5.01 -15.61
C THR A 72 -4.64 4.66 -17.06
N SER A 73 -4.05 3.57 -17.54
CA SER A 73 -4.28 3.03 -18.90
C SER A 73 -5.12 1.75 -18.84
N VAL A 74 -5.75 1.41 -19.94
CA VAL A 74 -6.47 0.15 -20.11
C VAL A 74 -5.71 -0.75 -21.09
N ILE A 75 -5.74 -2.06 -20.86
CA ILE A 75 -5.24 -3.06 -21.80
C ILE A 75 -6.45 -3.78 -22.42
N VAL A 76 -6.53 -3.77 -23.76
CA VAL A 76 -7.54 -4.45 -24.57
C VAL A 76 -6.85 -5.20 -25.70
N GLY A 77 -7.05 -6.52 -25.81
CA GLY A 77 -6.41 -7.35 -26.84
C GLY A 77 -4.89 -7.26 -26.80
N GLY A 78 -4.30 -7.19 -25.60
CA GLY A 78 -2.86 -7.00 -25.41
C GLY A 78 -2.31 -5.62 -25.81
N ARG A 79 -3.17 -4.64 -26.12
CA ARG A 79 -2.75 -3.27 -26.49
C ARG A 79 -3.16 -2.28 -25.40
N ARG A 80 -2.21 -1.44 -25.00
CA ARG A 80 -2.43 -0.37 -24.02
C ARG A 80 -3.08 0.85 -24.69
N THR A 81 -4.16 1.36 -24.10
CA THR A 81 -4.82 2.61 -24.52
C THR A 81 -4.00 3.83 -24.12
N GLN A 82 -4.41 5.00 -24.62
CA GLN A 82 -4.01 6.25 -23.99
C GLN A 82 -4.59 6.28 -22.55
N GLY A 83 -3.75 6.65 -21.59
CA GLY A 83 -4.15 6.71 -20.19
C GLY A 83 -4.87 8.01 -19.84
N THR A 84 -5.74 7.96 -18.83
CA THR A 84 -6.28 9.15 -18.18
C THR A 84 -5.31 9.62 -17.09
N VAL A 85 -5.16 10.94 -16.97
CA VAL A 85 -4.23 11.55 -16.02
C VAL A 85 -5.01 12.23 -14.90
N VAL A 86 -4.61 11.97 -13.65
CA VAL A 86 -5.12 12.67 -12.47
C VAL A 86 -3.92 13.26 -11.72
N GLY A 87 -3.93 14.58 -11.52
CA GLY A 87 -2.92 15.26 -10.70
C GLY A 87 -3.23 15.13 -9.21
N VAL A 88 -2.21 14.84 -8.40
CA VAL A 88 -2.30 14.75 -6.94
C VAL A 88 -1.11 15.48 -6.30
N ASN A 89 -1.38 16.40 -5.38
CA ASN A 89 -0.33 17.10 -4.63
C ASN A 89 -0.17 16.45 -3.27
N THR A 90 1.05 16.00 -2.94
CA THR A 90 1.36 15.57 -1.57
C THR A 90 1.32 16.78 -0.62
N LYS A 91 0.99 16.51 0.64
CA LYS A 91 0.95 17.56 1.67
C LYS A 91 2.37 18.09 1.92
N SER A 92 2.47 19.38 2.26
CA SER A 92 3.72 19.95 2.78
C SER A 92 3.94 19.48 4.23
N LEU A 93 5.20 19.46 4.66
CA LEU A 93 5.57 19.24 6.07
C LEU A 93 6.08 20.54 6.65
N GLY A 94 5.27 21.16 7.49
CA GLY A 94 5.64 22.33 8.28
C GLY A 94 6.66 22.00 9.38
N PRO A 95 7.13 23.00 10.13
CA PRO A 95 8.06 22.80 11.23
C PRO A 95 7.50 21.82 12.27
N LEU A 96 8.31 20.84 12.67
CA LEU A 96 7.95 19.78 13.63
C LEU A 96 6.84 18.81 13.15
N GLU A 97 6.28 18.99 11.95
CA GLU A 97 5.33 18.03 11.40
C GLU A 97 6.05 16.76 10.95
N VAL A 98 5.36 15.63 11.07
CA VAL A 98 5.92 14.32 10.75
C VAL A 98 4.90 13.53 9.94
N SER A 99 5.39 12.91 8.86
CA SER A 99 4.71 11.87 8.11
C SER A 99 5.33 10.53 8.47
N LEU A 100 4.49 9.58 8.85
CA LEU A 100 4.89 8.22 9.18
C LEU A 100 4.13 7.27 8.28
N SER A 101 4.84 6.39 7.59
CA SER A 101 4.23 5.47 6.61
C SER A 101 4.91 4.11 6.63
N ASP A 102 4.13 3.06 6.40
CA ASP A 102 4.67 1.75 6.09
C ASP A 102 5.23 1.72 4.66
N VAL A 103 6.35 1.03 4.50
CA VAL A 103 7.02 0.91 3.18
C VAL A 103 7.34 -0.53 2.84
N GLY A 104 6.99 -1.46 3.73
CA GLY A 104 7.16 -2.89 3.55
C GLY A 104 6.66 -3.68 4.74
N THR A 105 6.88 -4.99 4.70
CA THR A 105 6.52 -5.91 5.79
C THR A 105 7.47 -5.82 6.98
N THR A 106 8.70 -5.32 6.78
CA THR A 106 9.72 -5.26 7.85
C THR A 106 10.35 -3.87 7.96
N SER A 107 9.70 -2.86 7.40
CA SER A 107 10.23 -1.51 7.30
C SER A 107 9.17 -0.42 7.35
N LEU A 108 9.52 0.69 7.98
CA LEU A 108 8.72 1.91 8.10
C LEU A 108 9.58 3.11 7.70
N GLU A 109 8.98 4.11 7.08
CA GLU A 109 9.62 5.38 6.79
C GLU A 109 9.01 6.47 7.66
N ILE A 110 9.88 7.28 8.26
CA ILE A 110 9.51 8.52 8.95
C ILE A 110 10.18 9.69 8.23
N VAL A 111 9.39 10.69 7.89
CA VAL A 111 9.82 11.95 7.26
C VAL A 111 9.29 13.10 8.09
N TRP A 112 10.12 14.09 8.40
CA TRP A 112 9.73 15.23 9.22
C TRP A 112 10.16 16.55 8.59
N GLY A 113 9.39 17.59 8.87
CA GLY A 113 9.70 18.94 8.42
C GLY A 113 10.88 19.56 9.17
N PRO A 114 11.38 20.70 8.68
CA PRO A 114 12.58 21.34 9.22
C PRO A 114 12.38 21.76 10.68
N VAL A 115 13.38 21.49 11.51
CA VAL A 115 13.37 21.86 12.93
C VAL A 115 14.34 23.02 13.18
N ALA A 116 13.81 24.15 13.65
CA ALA A 116 14.60 25.33 13.92
C ALA A 116 15.41 25.21 15.23
N GLY A 117 16.53 25.93 15.28
CA GLY A 117 17.39 26.03 16.46
C GLY A 117 18.74 25.33 16.27
N ASN A 118 19.65 25.56 17.22
CA ASN A 118 20.95 24.90 17.24
C ASN A 118 20.88 23.69 18.17
N PHE A 119 20.91 22.49 17.60
CA PHE A 119 20.89 21.22 18.33
C PHE A 119 21.84 20.22 17.65
N THR A 120 22.26 19.21 18.39
CA THR A 120 23.34 18.30 17.96
C THR A 120 22.86 17.07 17.19
N GLY A 121 21.55 16.86 17.08
CA GLY A 121 20.95 15.73 16.39
C GLY A 121 19.59 15.32 16.96
N TYR A 122 19.00 14.29 16.38
CA TYR A 122 17.73 13.72 16.83
C TYR A 122 17.96 12.41 17.58
N ASN A 123 17.04 12.10 18.49
CA ASN A 123 16.89 10.77 19.05
C ASN A 123 15.55 10.21 18.58
N LEU A 124 15.62 9.20 17.71
CA LEU A 124 14.48 8.47 17.19
C LEU A 124 14.35 7.18 17.98
N THR A 125 13.21 6.97 18.62
CA THR A 125 12.90 5.74 19.35
C THR A 125 11.69 5.07 18.73
N TYR A 126 11.74 3.77 18.55
CA TYR A 126 10.58 2.98 18.14
C TYR A 126 10.41 1.77 19.05
N VAL A 127 9.16 1.49 19.40
CA VAL A 127 8.78 0.51 20.43
C VAL A 127 7.76 -0.45 19.83
N SER A 128 8.05 -1.76 19.91
CA SER A 128 7.10 -2.82 19.54
C SER A 128 6.14 -3.16 20.68
N PRO A 129 5.06 -3.93 20.42
CA PRO A 129 4.06 -4.26 21.42
C PRO A 129 4.59 -5.12 22.58
N ASP A 130 5.69 -5.84 22.36
CA ASP A 130 6.44 -6.59 23.37
C ASP A 130 7.35 -5.72 24.25
N LEU A 131 7.23 -4.39 24.13
CA LEU A 131 7.99 -3.37 24.85
C LEU A 131 9.50 -3.39 24.54
N VAL A 132 9.92 -4.04 23.46
CA VAL A 132 11.27 -3.89 22.94
C VAL A 132 11.40 -2.51 22.31
N SER A 133 12.39 -1.74 22.77
CA SER A 133 12.64 -0.39 22.29
C SER A 133 14.01 -0.30 21.64
N ILE A 134 14.07 0.36 20.49
CA ILE A 134 15.31 0.66 19.78
C ILE A 134 15.41 2.18 19.64
N SER A 135 16.59 2.72 19.98
CA SER A 135 16.86 4.15 19.87
C SER A 135 18.06 4.41 18.96
N VAL A 136 17.91 5.35 18.06
CA VAL A 136 18.92 5.75 17.07
C VAL A 136 19.21 7.24 17.24
N SER A 137 20.50 7.60 17.25
CA SER A 137 20.93 9.00 17.20
C SER A 137 21.20 9.40 15.76
N LEU A 138 20.58 10.49 15.32
CA LEU A 138 20.59 10.96 13.93
C LEU A 138 21.20 12.36 13.84
N ASP A 139 21.80 12.68 12.69
CA ASP A 139 22.36 14.00 12.42
C ASP A 139 21.26 15.09 12.37
N PRO A 140 21.51 16.33 12.83
CA PRO A 140 20.53 17.41 12.82
C PRO A 140 20.05 17.82 11.43
N ILE A 141 20.80 17.51 10.35
CA ILE A 141 20.39 17.82 8.97
C ILE A 141 19.43 16.79 8.37
N LEU A 142 19.24 15.64 9.03
CA LEU A 142 18.33 14.63 8.53
C LEU A 142 16.87 15.06 8.69
N GLU A 143 16.08 14.76 7.67
CA GLU A 143 14.63 14.99 7.60
C GLU A 143 13.87 13.69 7.28
N ARG A 144 14.59 12.57 7.18
CA ARG A 144 14.05 11.25 6.85
C ARG A 144 14.88 10.15 7.46
N TYR A 145 14.23 9.05 7.80
CA TYR A 145 14.90 7.83 8.25
C TYR A 145 14.08 6.58 7.92
N LEU A 146 14.76 5.51 7.52
CA LEU A 146 14.16 4.20 7.24
C LEU A 146 14.43 3.26 8.42
N LEU A 147 13.37 2.86 9.10
CA LEU A 147 13.42 1.82 10.13
C LEU A 147 13.34 0.47 9.42
N THR A 148 14.23 -0.46 9.79
CA THR A 148 14.33 -1.79 9.18
C THR A 148 14.38 -2.88 10.23
N ASN A 149 14.29 -4.15 9.80
CA ASN A 149 14.31 -5.33 10.67
C ASN A 149 13.15 -5.38 11.66
N LEU A 150 11.99 -4.88 11.23
CA LEU A 150 10.76 -4.88 12.01
C LEU A 150 9.97 -6.18 11.79
N GLN A 151 9.06 -6.48 12.70
CA GLN A 151 8.15 -7.61 12.58
C GLN A 151 6.98 -7.24 11.65
N PRO A 152 6.56 -8.14 10.74
CA PRO A 152 5.38 -7.92 9.90
C PRO A 152 4.07 -7.84 10.66
N GLY A 153 3.13 -7.05 10.14
CA GLY A 153 1.80 -6.90 10.71
C GLY A 153 1.79 -6.38 12.15
N THR A 154 2.79 -5.59 12.54
CA THR A 154 3.05 -5.21 13.93
C THR A 154 2.95 -3.70 14.10
N VAL A 155 2.24 -3.27 15.16
CA VAL A 155 2.08 -1.86 15.52
C VAL A 155 3.34 -1.38 16.24
N TYR A 156 3.94 -0.31 15.75
CA TYR A 156 5.08 0.35 16.38
C TYR A 156 4.69 1.75 16.84
N VAL A 157 5.06 2.09 18.07
CA VAL A 157 5.02 3.47 18.57
C VAL A 157 6.36 4.14 18.24
N VAL A 158 6.33 5.23 17.50
CA VAL A 158 7.51 5.98 17.06
C VAL A 158 7.55 7.35 17.74
N LEU A 159 8.69 7.67 18.32
CA LEU A 159 8.96 8.89 19.06
C LEU A 159 10.15 9.62 18.46
N LEU A 160 10.02 10.91 18.21
CA LEU A 160 11.11 11.74 17.68
C LEU A 160 11.30 13.01 18.53
N ARG A 161 12.55 13.25 18.92
CA ARG A 161 12.96 14.41 19.71
C ARG A 161 14.34 14.93 19.30
N GLN A 162 14.63 16.18 19.66
CA GLN A 162 16.00 16.69 19.65
C GLN A 162 16.82 16.07 20.79
N ILE A 163 18.11 15.81 20.57
CA ILE A 163 19.02 15.38 21.64
C ILE A 163 19.12 16.51 22.68
N GLY A 164 18.75 16.21 23.92
CA GLY A 164 18.69 17.19 25.01
C GLY A 164 17.48 18.14 24.97
N GLY A 165 16.58 17.98 23.99
CA GLY A 165 15.36 18.76 23.85
C GLY A 165 14.08 17.96 24.16
N PRO A 166 12.91 18.61 24.09
CA PRO A 166 11.62 17.97 24.31
C PRO A 166 11.25 17.02 23.15
N LEU A 167 10.35 16.09 23.46
CA LEU A 167 9.65 15.29 22.47
C LEU A 167 8.73 16.20 21.64
N PHE A 168 8.79 16.10 20.33
CA PHE A 168 7.90 16.86 19.44
C PHE A 168 7.02 15.97 18.57
N PHE A 169 7.27 14.66 18.53
CA PHE A 169 6.40 13.71 17.83
C PHE A 169 6.26 12.40 18.58
N THR A 170 5.02 11.90 18.62
CA THR A 170 4.66 10.54 18.99
C THR A 170 3.57 10.08 18.04
N GLY A 171 3.74 8.91 17.43
CA GLY A 171 2.78 8.37 16.49
C GLY A 171 2.83 6.86 16.44
N GLU A 172 1.76 6.26 15.95
CA GLU A 172 1.67 4.82 15.73
C GLU A 172 1.63 4.55 14.24
N VAL A 173 2.27 3.45 13.84
CA VAL A 173 2.21 2.95 12.47
C VAL A 173 2.34 1.44 12.50
N VAL A 174 1.78 0.79 11.50
CA VAL A 174 1.75 -0.66 11.44
C VAL A 174 2.53 -1.13 10.23
N THR A 175 3.45 -2.07 10.39
CA THR A 175 4.13 -2.68 9.25
C THR A 175 3.15 -3.50 8.42
N ARG A 176 3.41 -3.62 7.11
CA ARG A 176 2.53 -4.43 6.25
C ARG A 176 2.47 -5.88 6.73
N PRO A 177 1.30 -6.54 6.67
CA PRO A 177 1.22 -7.96 6.94
C PRO A 177 2.01 -8.76 5.89
N LEU A 178 2.41 -9.98 6.25
CA LEU A 178 3.01 -10.91 5.31
C LEU A 178 1.97 -11.29 4.26
N THR A 179 2.39 -11.26 3.00
CA THR A 179 1.57 -11.74 1.90
C THR A 179 1.20 -13.21 2.15
N PRO A 180 -0.08 -13.59 2.03
CA PRO A 180 -0.49 -14.98 2.06
C PRO A 180 0.33 -15.82 1.07
N SER A 181 0.65 -17.04 1.47
CA SER A 181 1.50 -17.96 0.69
C SER A 181 0.77 -19.25 0.36
N SER A 182 1.33 -20.04 -0.56
CA SER A 182 0.82 -21.37 -0.92
C SER A 182 -0.67 -21.39 -1.30
N LEU A 183 -1.17 -20.34 -1.97
CA LEU A 183 -2.53 -20.31 -2.50
C LEU A 183 -2.73 -21.51 -3.43
N ARG A 184 -3.70 -22.36 -3.09
CA ARG A 184 -3.98 -23.61 -3.77
C ARG A 184 -5.47 -23.86 -3.85
N PHE A 185 -5.86 -24.60 -4.88
CA PHE A 185 -7.25 -25.01 -5.07
C PHE A 185 -7.42 -26.49 -4.76
N GLN A 186 -8.46 -26.81 -4.00
CA GLN A 186 -8.85 -28.15 -3.59
C GLN A 186 -10.32 -28.41 -3.93
N ASP A 187 -10.74 -29.67 -3.88
CA ASP A 187 -12.13 -30.09 -4.14
C ASP A 187 -12.75 -29.50 -5.42
N VAL A 188 -11.92 -29.44 -6.48
CA VAL A 188 -12.27 -28.84 -7.76
C VAL A 188 -13.25 -29.73 -8.51
N THR A 189 -14.43 -29.19 -8.79
CA THR A 189 -15.46 -29.78 -9.64
C THR A 189 -15.74 -28.87 -10.84
N THR A 190 -16.75 -29.20 -11.65
CA THR A 190 -17.19 -28.35 -12.75
C THR A 190 -17.91 -27.07 -12.30
N GLN A 191 -18.32 -26.98 -11.04
CA GLN A 191 -19.12 -25.87 -10.50
C GLN A 191 -18.65 -25.36 -9.12
N SER A 192 -17.60 -25.95 -8.56
CA SER A 192 -17.08 -25.57 -7.25
C SER A 192 -15.58 -25.77 -7.16
N LEU A 193 -14.95 -25.02 -6.27
CA LEU A 193 -13.58 -25.22 -5.82
C LEU A 193 -13.42 -24.58 -4.44
N THR A 194 -12.44 -25.04 -3.68
CA THR A 194 -12.05 -24.44 -2.39
C THR A 194 -10.67 -23.84 -2.53
N ALA A 195 -10.54 -22.52 -2.30
CA ALA A 195 -9.24 -21.87 -2.22
C ALA A 195 -8.71 -21.95 -0.79
N VAL A 196 -7.45 -22.32 -0.62
CA VAL A 196 -6.79 -22.41 0.70
C VAL A 196 -5.42 -21.73 0.60
N TRP A 197 -5.01 -21.01 1.64
CA TRP A 197 -3.71 -20.34 1.73
C TRP A 197 -3.10 -20.46 3.12
N ASP A 198 -1.79 -20.27 3.20
CA ASP A 198 -1.04 -20.28 4.45
C ASP A 198 -0.68 -18.84 4.83
N SER A 199 -0.98 -18.44 6.06
CA SER A 199 -0.68 -17.10 6.59
C SER A 199 -0.61 -17.13 8.12
N PRO A 200 0.27 -16.31 8.74
CA PRO A 200 0.26 -16.10 10.19
C PRO A 200 -0.79 -15.07 10.64
N HIS A 201 -1.44 -14.38 9.70
CA HIS A 201 -2.48 -13.37 9.96
C HIS A 201 -3.87 -13.99 9.92
N THR A 202 -4.86 -13.31 10.48
CA THR A 202 -6.24 -13.83 10.58
C THR A 202 -7.25 -13.12 9.70
N SER A 203 -6.97 -11.88 9.24
CA SER A 203 -7.92 -11.07 8.47
C SER A 203 -7.47 -10.93 7.02
N PHE A 204 -8.38 -11.26 6.09
CA PHE A 204 -8.08 -11.31 4.66
C PHE A 204 -9.13 -10.59 3.83
N GLU A 205 -8.70 -10.04 2.71
CA GLU A 205 -9.55 -9.53 1.65
C GLU A 205 -9.23 -10.31 0.37
N ILE A 206 -10.28 -10.87 -0.24
CA ILE A 206 -10.18 -11.69 -1.44
C ILE A 206 -10.87 -11.00 -2.59
N CYS A 207 -10.16 -10.96 -3.72
CA CYS A 207 -10.71 -10.55 -4.99
C CYS A 207 -10.60 -11.72 -5.96
N TYR A 208 -11.66 -11.92 -6.73
CA TYR A 208 -11.73 -13.06 -7.65
C TYR A 208 -12.60 -12.75 -8.86
N ASN A 209 -12.33 -13.46 -9.95
CA ASN A 209 -13.07 -13.38 -11.21
C ASN A 209 -13.21 -14.77 -11.85
N PRO A 210 -14.40 -15.14 -12.39
CA PRO A 210 -15.64 -14.35 -12.39
C PRO A 210 -16.25 -14.20 -11.01
N VAL A 211 -16.91 -13.06 -10.76
CA VAL A 211 -17.63 -12.84 -9.50
C VAL A 211 -18.83 -13.79 -9.47
N GLY A 212 -18.87 -14.64 -8.44
CA GLY A 212 -19.92 -15.62 -8.22
C GLY A 212 -21.01 -15.07 -7.31
N ASN A 213 -21.41 -15.86 -6.30
CA ASN A 213 -22.45 -15.45 -5.35
C ASN A 213 -21.94 -14.48 -4.27
N LEU A 214 -20.63 -14.46 -4.00
CA LEU A 214 -20.03 -13.56 -3.01
C LEU A 214 -19.59 -12.26 -3.69
N PRO A 215 -19.68 -11.12 -3.00
CA PRO A 215 -19.10 -9.89 -3.54
C PRO A 215 -17.59 -10.04 -3.72
N SER A 216 -17.01 -9.26 -4.62
CA SER A 216 -15.55 -9.13 -4.81
C SER A 216 -15.26 -7.63 -4.81
N PRO A 217 -14.50 -7.08 -3.84
CA PRO A 217 -13.79 -7.77 -2.74
C PRO A 217 -14.70 -8.42 -1.69
N TYR A 218 -14.22 -9.52 -1.08
CA TYR A 218 -14.83 -10.18 0.07
C TYR A 218 -13.86 -10.22 1.26
N ARG A 219 -14.32 -9.80 2.44
CA ARG A 219 -13.54 -9.87 3.68
C ARG A 219 -13.93 -11.09 4.50
N LEU A 220 -12.93 -11.75 5.07
CA LEU A 220 -13.09 -12.97 5.84
C LEU A 220 -11.98 -13.12 6.88
N GLU A 221 -12.23 -13.96 7.88
CA GLU A 221 -11.31 -14.25 8.98
C GLU A 221 -10.89 -15.72 9.02
N GLN A 222 -10.73 -16.31 7.84
CA GLN A 222 -10.40 -17.73 7.65
C GLN A 222 -9.32 -17.85 6.58
N THR A 223 -8.62 -18.99 6.55
CA THR A 223 -7.56 -19.29 5.57
C THR A 223 -8.04 -20.15 4.39
N GLU A 224 -9.36 -20.25 4.24
CA GLU A 224 -10.01 -20.96 3.15
C GLU A 224 -11.31 -20.25 2.73
N LEU A 225 -11.70 -20.44 1.46
CA LEU A 225 -12.96 -19.95 0.92
C LEU A 225 -13.51 -20.90 -0.13
N ASP A 226 -14.77 -21.30 0.05
CA ASP A 226 -15.52 -22.11 -0.90
C ASP A 226 -16.17 -21.26 -1.98
N PHE A 227 -15.88 -21.60 -3.23
CA PHE A 227 -16.54 -21.05 -4.40
C PHE A 227 -17.53 -22.08 -4.94
N VAL A 228 -18.79 -21.69 -5.07
CA VAL A 228 -19.88 -22.54 -5.56
C VAL A 228 -20.66 -21.84 -6.68
N ASN A 229 -21.40 -22.62 -7.46
CA ASN A 229 -22.15 -22.16 -8.65
C ASN A 229 -21.24 -21.51 -9.71
N LEU A 230 -20.00 -21.99 -9.83
CA LEU A 230 -19.10 -21.58 -10.90
C LEU A 230 -19.64 -22.05 -12.25
N GLN A 231 -19.42 -21.25 -13.29
CA GLN A 231 -19.75 -21.65 -14.64
C GLN A 231 -18.73 -22.69 -15.14
N ALA A 232 -19.21 -23.72 -15.83
CA ALA A 232 -18.32 -24.73 -16.38
C ALA A 232 -17.40 -24.12 -17.44
N ALA A 233 -16.12 -24.53 -17.43
CA ALA A 233 -15.09 -24.09 -18.37
C ALA A 233 -14.76 -22.59 -18.35
N THR A 234 -14.98 -21.90 -17.22
CA THR A 234 -14.43 -20.55 -17.00
C THR A 234 -13.13 -20.59 -16.22
N ASP A 235 -12.13 -19.84 -16.68
CA ASP A 235 -10.89 -19.63 -15.93
C ASP A 235 -11.17 -18.76 -14.70
N THR A 236 -10.99 -19.32 -13.50
CA THR A 236 -11.14 -18.62 -12.23
C THR A 236 -9.79 -18.13 -11.73
N SER A 237 -9.71 -16.85 -11.42
CA SER A 237 -8.55 -16.20 -10.83
C SER A 237 -8.90 -15.68 -9.45
N VAL A 238 -8.01 -15.89 -8.48
CA VAL A 238 -8.21 -15.51 -7.08
C VAL A 238 -6.94 -14.85 -6.58
N THR A 239 -7.07 -13.68 -5.97
CA THR A 239 -5.99 -13.00 -5.25
C THR A 239 -6.41 -12.79 -3.80
N VAL A 240 -5.49 -13.06 -2.88
CA VAL A 240 -5.71 -12.97 -1.43
C VAL A 240 -4.74 -11.95 -0.85
N TYR A 241 -5.28 -10.98 -0.12
CA TYR A 241 -4.53 -9.96 0.60
C TYR A 241 -4.75 -10.15 2.10
N ALA A 242 -3.67 -10.13 2.88
CA ALA A 242 -3.79 -9.98 4.32
C ALA A 242 -3.93 -8.49 4.65
N PHE A 243 -4.76 -8.16 5.63
CA PHE A 243 -4.83 -6.82 6.21
C PHE A 243 -4.93 -6.91 7.73
N LEU A 244 -4.75 -5.77 8.41
CA LEU A 244 -4.84 -5.68 9.86
C LEU A 244 -6.14 -4.95 10.19
N GLY A 245 -7.00 -5.60 10.97
CA GLY A 245 -8.33 -5.09 11.35
C GLY A 245 -8.30 -3.98 12.38
#